data_AF-A0A5J9UCK9-F1
#
_entry.id   AF-A0A5J9UCK9-F1
#
_cell.length_a   1.000
_cell.length_b   1.000
_cell.length_c   1.000
_cell.angle_alpha   90.00
_cell.angle_beta   90.00
_cell.angle_gamma   90.00
#
_symmetry.space_group_name_H-M   'P 1'
#
loop_
_entity.id
_entity.type
_entity.pdbx_description
1 polymer ?
#
loop_
_entity_poly.entity_id
_entity_poly.type
_entity_poly.pdbx_seq_one_letter_code
_entity_poly.pdbx_strand_id
1 'polypeptide(L)'
;MQELDEICRENNWILPRYTILPSLIDGLYQAAVYLVCPDLELNAAGDIKTTPREARDSAAASMLHQLHSKAKEKLAELDSSTSDTSEPYMGITMV
;
A
#
# COMPACT_ATOMS: atom_id res chain seq x y z
N MET A 1 -4.78 6.21 15.30
CA MET A 1 -5.22 4.79 15.32
C MET A 1 -6.62 4.73 14.72
N GLN A 2 -6.82 4.27 13.49
CA GLN A 2 -5.88 3.62 12.56
C GLN A 2 -6.29 3.95 11.11
N GLU A 3 -5.62 4.89 10.44
CA GLU A 3 -5.88 5.19 9.01
C GLU A 3 -5.69 3.93 8.14
N LEU A 4 -4.73 3.09 8.51
CA LEU A 4 -4.50 1.81 7.84
C LEU A 4 -5.73 0.88 7.90
N ASP A 5 -6.44 0.81 9.04
CA ASP A 5 -7.65 -0.01 9.18
C ASP A 5 -8.84 0.56 8.39
N GLU A 6 -8.92 1.88 8.24
CA GLU A 6 -9.95 2.55 7.44
C GLU A 6 -9.74 2.21 5.96
N ILE A 7 -8.51 2.38 5.46
CA ILE A 7 -8.12 1.98 4.10
C ILE A 7 -8.35 0.47 3.89
N CYS A 8 -7.96 -0.39 4.83
CA CYS A 8 -8.19 -1.83 4.72
C CYS A 8 -9.69 -2.18 4.68
N ARG A 9 -10.53 -1.46 5.41
CA ARG A 9 -11.98 -1.67 5.41
C ARG A 9 -12.62 -1.21 4.10
N GLU A 10 -12.22 -0.04 3.60
CA GLU A 10 -12.73 0.54 2.36
C GLU A 10 -12.31 -0.28 1.13
N ASN A 11 -11.09 -0.85 1.14
CA ASN A 11 -10.59 -1.74 0.09
C ASN A 11 -10.93 -3.23 0.34
N ASN A 12 -11.68 -3.56 1.40
CA ASN A 12 -12.11 -4.91 1.75
C ASN A 12 -10.94 -5.93 1.91
N TRP A 13 -9.83 -5.47 2.50
CA TRP A 13 -8.60 -6.23 2.77
C TRP A 13 -8.61 -6.90 4.16
N ILE A 14 -7.74 -7.89 4.36
CA ILE A 14 -7.56 -8.56 5.66
C ILE A 14 -6.89 -7.59 6.64
N LEU A 15 -7.35 -7.53 7.89
CA LEU A 15 -6.82 -6.60 8.89
C LEU A 15 -5.29 -6.77 9.12
N PRO A 16 -4.54 -5.67 9.24
CA PRO A 16 -3.09 -5.70 9.40
C PRO A 16 -2.66 -6.35 10.72
N ARG A 17 -1.70 -7.28 10.64
CA ARG A 17 -1.14 -7.98 11.80
C ARG A 17 0.08 -7.23 12.34
N TYR A 18 -0.10 -6.56 13.48
CA TYR A 18 0.98 -5.89 14.22
C TYR A 18 1.76 -6.90 15.07
N THR A 19 3.06 -7.01 14.83
CA THR A 19 4.00 -7.82 15.62
C THR A 19 5.03 -6.89 16.25
N ILE A 20 5.19 -6.92 17.58
CA ILE A 20 6.27 -6.19 18.26
C ILE A 20 7.37 -7.20 18.60
N LEU A 21 8.57 -6.93 18.12
CA LEU A 21 9.77 -7.73 18.34
C LEU A 21 10.71 -6.93 19.25
N PRO A 22 11.19 -7.50 20.37
CA PRO A 22 12.28 -6.87 21.12
C PRO A 22 13.55 -6.90 20.26
N SER A 23 14.21 -5.75 20.15
CA SER A 23 15.52 -5.64 19.49
C SER A 23 16.60 -6.19 20.42
N LEU A 24 17.63 -6.79 19.84
CA LEU A 24 18.81 -7.29 20.56
C LEU A 24 19.72 -6.16 21.09
N ILE A 25 19.44 -4.91 20.72
CA ILE A 25 20.23 -3.72 21.08
C ILE A 25 19.46 -2.92 22.15
N ASP A 26 20.09 -2.74 23.31
CA ASP A 26 19.74 -1.80 24.39
C ASP A 26 18.26 -1.70 24.80
N GLY A 27 17.55 -2.84 24.85
CA GLY A 27 16.16 -2.90 25.34
C GLY A 27 15.15 -2.18 24.45
N LEU A 28 15.52 -1.92 23.20
CA LEU A 28 14.67 -1.26 22.22
C LEU A 28 13.63 -2.23 21.64
N TYR A 29 12.57 -1.70 21.05
CA TYR A 29 11.49 -2.45 20.42
C TYR A 29 11.38 -2.06 18.95
N GLN A 30 11.21 -3.04 18.08
CA GLN A 30 10.82 -2.84 16.70
C GLN A 30 9.39 -3.34 16.52
N ALA A 31 8.56 -2.64 15.76
CA ALA A 31 7.28 -3.17 15.33
C ALA A 31 7.32 -3.48 13.84
N ALA A 32 6.67 -4.56 13.45
CA ALA A 32 6.42 -4.93 12.07
C ALA A 32 4.90 -5.03 11.85
N VAL A 33 4.44 -4.50 10.73
CA VAL A 33 3.06 -4.63 10.26
C VAL A 33 3.08 -5.53 9.04
N TYR A 34 2.21 -6.54 9.03
CA TYR A 34 1.99 -7.42 7.89
C TYR A 34 0.56 -7.26 7.41
N LEU A 35 0.35 -6.95 6.13
CA LEU A 35 -0.96 -6.77 5.52
C LEU A 35 -1.08 -7.67 4.30
N VAL A 36 -2.18 -8.42 4.22
CA VAL A 36 -2.47 -9.30 3.11
C VAL A 36 -3.64 -8.70 2.35
N CYS A 37 -3.34 -8.08 1.20
CA CYS A 37 -4.34 -7.65 0.24
C CYS A 37 -4.60 -8.79 -0.76
N PRO A 38 -5.78 -8.86 -1.42
CA PRO A 38 -6.07 -9.89 -2.41
C PRO A 38 -5.07 -9.92 -3.58
N ASP A 39 -4.60 -8.73 -3.99
CA ASP A 39 -3.71 -8.53 -5.12
C ASP A 39 -2.22 -8.44 -4.75
N LEU A 40 -1.88 -8.31 -3.47
CA LEU A 40 -0.51 -8.04 -3.01
C LEU A 40 -0.33 -8.30 -1.50
N GLU A 41 0.76 -8.97 -1.12
CA GLU A 41 1.23 -8.96 0.28
C GLU A 41 2.17 -7.78 0.52
N LEU A 42 1.88 -7.01 1.57
CA LEU A 42 2.69 -5.89 2.02
C LEU A 42 3.25 -6.16 3.42
N ASN A 43 4.48 -5.75 3.65
CA ASN A 43 5.06 -5.75 4.99
C ASN A 43 5.89 -4.49 5.22
N ALA A 44 5.80 -3.94 6.43
CA ALA A 44 6.57 -2.79 6.86
C ALA A 44 7.16 -3.06 8.23
N ALA A 45 8.49 -3.06 8.30
CA ALA A 45 9.17 -2.84 9.56
C ALA A 45 9.16 -1.32 9.85
N GLY A 46 8.77 -0.96 11.07
CA GLY A 46 9.04 0.36 11.62
C GLY A 46 10.48 0.46 12.15
N ASP A 47 10.83 1.66 12.55
CA ASP A 47 12.07 1.96 13.23
C ASP A 47 12.17 1.25 14.58
N ILE A 48 13.41 1.03 14.99
CA ILE A 48 13.75 0.61 16.35
C ILE A 48 13.54 1.82 17.29
N LYS A 49 12.70 1.67 18.32
CA LYS A 49 12.34 2.74 19.26
C LYS A 49 12.47 2.26 20.72
N THR A 50 12.63 3.20 21.65
CA THR A 50 12.67 2.90 23.09
C THR A 50 11.34 2.43 23.65
N THR A 51 10.21 2.82 23.05
CA THR A 51 8.87 2.36 23.47
C THR A 51 8.17 1.55 22.38
N PRO A 52 7.39 0.50 22.76
CA PRO A 52 6.58 -0.27 21.82
C PRO A 52 5.48 0.57 21.15
N ARG A 53 5.09 1.70 21.77
CA ARG A 53 4.08 2.62 21.22
C ARG A 53 4.62 3.40 20.03
N GLU A 54 5.81 3.98 20.16
CA GLU A 54 6.49 4.67 19.06
C GLU A 54 6.89 3.71 17.93
N ALA A 55 7.33 2.50 18.28
CA ALA A 55 7.65 1.47 17.29
C ALA A 55 6.44 1.15 16.41
N ARG A 56 5.25 0.96 17.02
CA ARG A 56 3.99 0.75 16.30
C ARG A 56 3.60 1.93 15.42
N ASP A 57 3.84 3.16 15.89
CA ASP A 57 3.48 4.39 15.16
C ASP A 57 4.35 4.54 13.89
N SER A 58 5.68 4.38 14.03
CA SER A 58 6.61 4.35 12.89
C SER A 58 6.28 3.21 11.91
N ALA A 59 5.98 2.01 12.41
CA ALA A 59 5.62 0.88 11.55
C ALA A 59 4.30 1.10 10.79
N ALA A 60 3.30 1.74 11.42
CA ALA A 60 2.06 2.11 10.75
C ALA A 60 2.27 3.20 9.69
N ALA A 61 3.06 4.24 9.98
CA ALA A 61 3.39 5.29 9.03
C ALA A 61 4.18 4.75 7.82
N SER A 62 5.18 3.90 8.06
CA SER A 62 5.94 3.19 7.03
C SER A 62 5.03 2.32 6.14
N MET A 63 4.06 1.63 6.76
CA MET A 63 3.08 0.81 6.04
C MET A 63 2.15 1.62 5.14
N LEU A 64 1.60 2.73 5.65
CA LEU A 64 0.81 3.67 4.87
C LEU A 64 1.60 4.21 3.67
N HIS A 65 2.87 4.58 3.87
CA HIS A 65 3.72 5.11 2.80
C HIS A 65 3.93 4.10 1.67
N GLN A 66 4.19 2.83 2.00
CA GLN A 66 4.31 1.75 1.01
C GLN A 66 2.99 1.49 0.29
N LEU A 67 1.87 1.47 1.02
CA LEU A 67 0.52 1.29 0.47
C LEU A 67 0.18 2.40 -0.53
N HIS A 68 0.37 3.67 -0.17
CA HIS A 68 0.16 4.81 -1.06
C HIS A 68 1.08 4.78 -2.30
N SER A 69 2.35 4.37 -2.15
CA SER A 69 3.26 4.18 -3.29
C SER A 69 2.73 3.11 -4.24
N LYS A 70 2.34 1.94 -3.72
CA LYS A 70 1.86 0.81 -4.52
C LYS A 70 0.51 1.08 -5.18
N ALA A 71 -0.39 1.79 -4.50
CA ALA A 71 -1.63 2.29 -5.08
C ALA A 71 -1.36 3.26 -6.24
N LYS A 72 -0.37 4.16 -6.09
CA LYS A 72 0.04 5.08 -7.16
C LYS A 72 0.69 4.37 -8.35
N GLU A 73 1.54 3.37 -8.11
CA GLU A 73 2.10 2.51 -9.15
C GLU A 73 0.99 1.78 -9.93
N LYS A 74 0.02 1.18 -9.23
CA LYS A 74 -1.14 0.51 -9.86
C LYS A 74 -2.04 1.44 -10.67
N LEU A 75 -2.23 2.69 -10.23
CA LEU A 75 -2.95 3.70 -11.01
C LEU A 75 -2.18 4.13 -12.28
N ALA A 76 -0.84 4.20 -12.20
CA ALA A 76 -0.01 4.65 -13.32
C ALA A 76 0.00 3.67 -14.50
N GLU A 77 -0.14 2.35 -14.26
CA GLU A 77 -0.21 1.36 -15.35
C GLU A 77 -1.53 1.39 -16.13
N LEU A 78 -2.60 1.99 -15.56
CA LEU A 78 -3.92 2.09 -16.22
C LEU A 78 -4.04 3.28 -17.19
N ASP A 79 -3.16 4.28 -17.11
CA ASP A 79 -3.16 5.45 -18.01
C ASP A 79 -2.47 5.17 -19.36
N SER A 80 -1.66 4.10 -19.44
CA SER A 80 -0.87 3.76 -20.63
C SER A 80 -1.58 2.84 -21.65
N SER A 81 -2.87 2.55 -21.49
CA SER A 81 -3.58 1.54 -22.33
C SER A 81 -4.96 1.96 -22.84
N THR A 82 -5.22 3.26 -23.02
CA THR A 82 -6.39 3.75 -23.79
C THR A 82 -6.02 4.80 -24.84
N SER A 83 -5.24 4.39 -25.85
CA SER A 83 -5.18 5.12 -27.14
C SER A 83 -4.68 4.27 -28.32
N ASP A 84 -5.00 2.97 -28.35
CA ASP A 84 -4.92 2.19 -29.59
C ASP A 84 -6.21 1.40 -29.82
N THR A 85 -7.07 1.88 -30.71
CA THR A 85 -7.47 1.13 -31.91
C THR A 85 -8.44 1.90 -32.82
N SER A 86 -8.28 1.66 -34.13
CA SER A 86 -9.24 1.82 -35.22
C SER A 86 -9.63 3.23 -35.71
N GLU A 87 -9.07 3.58 -36.87
CA GLU A 87 -9.72 4.45 -37.87
C GLU A 87 -11.07 3.87 -38.32
N PRO A 88 -12.13 4.69 -38.46
CA PRO A 88 -13.25 4.38 -39.31
C PRO A 88 -13.25 5.25 -40.57
N TYR A 89 -13.03 4.58 -41.71
CA TYR A 89 -13.60 4.88 -43.03
C TYR A 89 -14.36 6.23 -43.18
N MET A 90 -13.74 7.20 -43.87
CA MET A 90 -14.52 8.24 -44.56
C MET A 90 -15.01 7.69 -45.89
N GLY A 91 -16.21 7.12 -45.87
CA GLY A 91 -16.89 6.60 -47.07
C GLY A 91 -17.35 7.71 -48.02
N ILE A 92 -16.85 7.64 -49.26
CA ILE A 92 -17.49 7.89 -50.57
C ILE A 92 -18.87 8.57 -50.58
N THR A 93 -19.09 9.49 -51.56
CA THR A 93 -20.39 10.02 -52.06
C THR A 93 -20.88 11.26 -51.27
N MET A 94 -21.47 12.33 -51.79
CA MET A 94 -21.91 12.79 -53.14
C MET A 94 -21.44 14.27 -53.29
N VAL A 95 -21.52 14.97 -54.43
CA VAL A 95 -22.18 14.72 -55.74
C VAL A 95 -21.17 14.81 -56.88
#